data_AF-A0A3G6J722-F1
#
_entry.id   AF-A0A3G6J722-F1
#
_cell.length_a   1.000
_cell.length_b   1.000
_cell.length_c   1.000
_cell.angle_alpha   90.00
_cell.angle_beta   90.00
_cell.angle_gamma   90.00
#
_symmetry.space_group_name_H-M   'P 1'
#
loop_
_entity.id
_entity.type
_entity.pdbx_description
1 polymer ?
#
loop_
_entity_poly.entity_id
_entity_poly.type
_entity_poly.pdbx_seq_one_letter_code
_entity_poly.pdbx_strand_id
1 'polypeptide(L)'
;MPDPMFDTATARLRLWWPYLVVAGCCAVLIGLLHIPGVVIALLLVMSMIVLLKDRGVSEEAEALRSSIRLSAEDIIEVLRSYEEFLSSSEPTVAEDRGEHRPALADPDCDDAEIAAFFCAVPAAKRYLTRLDYRLRRRMTVGQLETLLQLTDQRAVELAELWSAARRRALRLGGNYQKRAS
;
A
#
# COMPACT_ATOMS: atom_id res chain seq x y z
N MET A 1 -38.60 -23.99 10.71
CA MET A 1 -38.02 -22.83 10.02
C MET A 1 -38.37 -21.60 10.83
N PRO A 2 -37.46 -21.04 11.66
CA PRO A 2 -37.69 -19.82 12.41
C PRO A 2 -37.01 -18.61 11.75
N ASP A 3 -37.73 -17.49 11.71
CA ASP A 3 -37.42 -16.27 10.97
C ASP A 3 -36.25 -15.44 11.52
N PRO A 4 -35.44 -14.79 10.66
CA PRO A 4 -34.33 -13.92 11.05
C PRO A 4 -34.78 -12.44 11.17
N MET A 5 -35.68 -12.11 12.11
CA MET A 5 -36.18 -10.72 12.26
C MET A 5 -35.70 -9.97 13.52
N PHE A 6 -34.96 -10.62 14.43
CA PHE A 6 -34.65 -10.04 15.76
C PHE A 6 -33.25 -9.44 15.96
N ASP A 7 -32.36 -9.41 14.96
CA ASP A 7 -30.94 -9.11 15.21
C ASP A 7 -30.44 -7.73 14.74
N THR A 8 -31.34 -6.79 14.42
CA THR A 8 -30.94 -5.43 14.00
C THR A 8 -31.21 -4.33 15.03
N ALA A 9 -32.15 -4.56 15.96
CA ALA A 9 -32.50 -3.59 17.00
C ALA A 9 -31.47 -3.55 18.14
N THR A 10 -30.90 -4.71 18.49
CA THR A 10 -29.90 -4.88 19.55
C THR A 10 -28.57 -4.21 19.22
N ALA A 11 -28.18 -4.21 17.94
CA ALA A 11 -26.94 -3.60 17.45
C ALA A 11 -26.96 -2.06 17.55
N ARG A 12 -28.09 -1.41 17.27
CA ARG A 12 -28.22 0.06 17.38
C ARG A 12 -28.23 0.53 18.84
N LEU A 13 -28.91 -0.18 19.74
CA LEU A 13 -28.92 0.17 21.17
C LEU A 13 -27.54 0.02 21.82
N ARG A 14 -26.79 -1.02 21.47
CA ARG A 14 -25.43 -1.25 22.00
C ARG A 14 -24.44 -0.14 21.63
N LEU A 15 -24.62 0.49 20.48
CA LEU A 15 -23.79 1.62 20.05
C LEU A 15 -24.20 2.96 20.71
N TRP A 16 -25.48 3.10 21.08
CA TRP A 16 -26.04 4.34 21.67
C TRP A 16 -26.00 4.36 23.20
N TRP A 17 -25.87 3.19 23.81
CA TRP A 17 -25.72 3.01 25.26
C TRP A 17 -24.64 3.90 25.90
N PRO A 18 -23.40 4.01 25.37
CA PRO A 18 -22.40 4.90 25.96
C PRO A 18 -22.82 6.37 25.90
N TYR A 19 -23.50 6.81 24.85
CA TYR A 19 -24.00 8.19 24.72
C TYR A 19 -25.12 8.49 25.72
N LEU A 20 -26.03 7.55 25.95
CA LEU A 20 -27.11 7.69 26.95
C LEU A 20 -26.56 7.72 28.38
N VAL A 21 -25.55 6.90 28.69
CA VAL A 21 -24.88 6.91 30.00
C VAL A 21 -24.16 8.24 30.23
N VAL A 22 -23.44 8.76 29.23
CA VAL A 22 -22.76 10.06 29.32
C VAL A 22 -23.76 11.21 29.48
N ALA A 23 -24.85 11.20 28.72
CA ALA A 23 -25.92 12.21 28.82
C ALA A 23 -26.62 12.18 30.19
N GLY A 24 -26.90 10.99 30.72
CA GLY A 24 -27.46 10.80 32.07
C GLY A 24 -26.53 11.30 33.17
N CYS A 25 -25.23 10.96 33.10
CA CYS A 25 -24.23 11.50 34.02
C CYS A 25 -24.14 13.02 33.98
N CYS A 26 -24.18 13.63 32.79
CA CYS A 26 -24.15 15.09 32.64
C CYS A 26 -25.40 15.75 33.24
N ALA A 27 -26.59 15.18 33.03
CA ALA A 27 -27.84 15.71 33.59
C ALA A 27 -27.84 15.66 35.13
N VAL A 28 -27.35 14.56 35.72
CA VAL A 28 -27.23 14.42 37.18
C VAL A 28 -26.19 15.39 37.76
N LEU A 29 -25.03 15.57 37.10
CA LEU A 29 -23.99 16.52 37.52
C LEU A 29 -24.46 17.99 37.49
N ILE A 30 -25.20 18.39 36.46
CA ILE A 30 -25.74 19.74 36.32
C ILE A 30 -26.84 20.00 37.37
N GLY A 31 -27.72 19.01 37.61
CA GLY A 31 -28.82 19.14 38.57
C GLY A 31 -28.39 19.18 40.04
N LEU A 32 -27.31 18.48 40.42
CA LEU A 32 -26.89 18.39 41.82
C LEU A 32 -25.84 19.42 42.24
N LEU A 33 -25.02 19.93 41.33
CA LEU A 33 -23.80 20.69 41.68
C LEU A 33 -23.67 22.06 40.97
N HIS A 34 -24.68 22.49 40.20
CA HIS A 34 -24.84 23.81 39.55
C HIS A 34 -23.68 24.27 38.62
N ILE A 35 -22.49 24.60 39.16
CA ILE A 35 -21.33 25.15 38.40
C ILE A 35 -20.25 24.09 38.12
N PRO A 36 -19.68 23.38 39.12
CA PRO A 36 -18.70 22.31 38.88
C PRO A 36 -19.21 21.16 37.99
N GLY A 37 -20.51 20.86 38.01
CA GLY A 37 -21.10 19.84 37.14
C GLY A 37 -21.01 20.19 35.65
N VAL A 38 -21.24 21.47 35.32
CA VAL A 38 -21.08 22.01 33.95
C VAL A 38 -19.63 21.92 33.50
N VAL A 39 -18.68 22.21 34.40
CA VAL A 39 -17.24 22.11 34.10
C VAL A 39 -16.84 20.67 33.75
N ILE A 40 -17.31 19.68 34.51
CA ILE A 40 -17.03 18.26 34.25
C ILE A 40 -17.66 17.79 32.93
N ALA A 41 -18.91 18.18 32.67
CA ALA A 41 -19.59 17.85 31.41
C ALA A 41 -18.83 18.42 30.20
N LEU A 42 -18.36 19.66 30.29
CA LEU A 42 -17.58 20.32 29.23
C LEU A 42 -16.23 19.62 28.99
N LEU A 43 -15.55 19.19 30.06
CA LEU A 43 -14.33 18.39 29.96
C LEU A 43 -14.56 17.03 29.30
N LEU A 44 -15.67 16.35 29.61
CA LEU A 44 -16.01 15.07 28.97
C LEU A 44 -16.31 15.24 27.48
N VAL A 45 -17.06 16.27 27.09
CA VAL A 45 -17.33 16.58 25.68
C VAL A 45 -16.05 16.93 24.95
N MET A 46 -15.18 17.76 25.54
CA MET A 46 -13.87 18.09 24.95
C MET A 46 -12.99 16.84 24.78
N SER A 47 -12.94 15.98 25.81
CA SER A 47 -12.21 14.71 25.74
C SER A 47 -12.76 13.81 24.64
N MET A 48 -14.09 13.69 24.53
CA MET A 48 -14.75 12.92 23.48
C MET A 48 -14.42 13.44 22.08
N ILE A 49 -14.44 14.76 21.87
CA ILE A 49 -14.08 15.38 20.59
C ILE A 49 -12.61 15.08 20.23
N VAL A 50 -11.69 15.19 21.20
CA VAL A 50 -10.27 14.88 20.99
C VAL A 50 -10.08 13.40 20.63
N LEU A 51 -10.74 12.49 21.36
CA LEU A 51 -10.65 11.05 21.11
C LEU A 51 -11.22 10.65 19.74
N LEU A 52 -12.33 11.26 19.32
CA LEU A 52 -12.93 11.01 18.00
C LEU A 52 -12.01 11.51 16.86
N LYS A 53 -11.41 12.69 17.04
CA LYS A 53 -10.47 13.25 16.06
C LYS A 53 -9.20 12.43 15.92
N ASP A 54 -8.63 11.95 17.03
CA ASP A 54 -7.42 11.12 17.03
C ASP A 54 -7.67 9.74 16.40
N ARG A 55 -8.85 9.14 16.65
CA ARG A 55 -9.27 7.90 15.99
C ARG A 55 -9.39 8.06 14.47
N GLY A 56 -10.05 9.11 13.99
CA GLY A 56 -10.20 9.34 12.54
C GLY A 56 -8.85 9.48 11.83
N VAL A 57 -7.92 10.23 12.42
CA VAL A 57 -6.56 10.38 11.88
C VAL A 57 -5.79 9.05 11.90
N SER A 58 -5.99 8.22 12.93
CA SER A 58 -5.36 6.90 13.02
C SER A 58 -5.91 5.92 11.99
N GLU A 59 -7.23 5.87 11.79
CA GLU A 59 -7.88 5.00 10.81
C GLU A 59 -7.48 5.38 9.37
N GLU A 60 -7.48 6.68 9.06
CA GLU A 60 -7.05 7.19 7.75
C GLU A 60 -5.57 6.88 7.48
N ALA A 61 -4.70 7.06 8.49
CA ALA A 61 -3.29 6.72 8.38
C ALA A 61 -3.07 5.20 8.19
N GLU A 62 -3.87 4.34 8.82
CA GLU A 62 -3.81 2.89 8.62
C GLU A 62 -4.30 2.49 7.23
N ALA A 63 -5.39 3.08 6.76
CA ALA A 63 -5.89 2.87 5.41
C ALA A 63 -4.83 3.24 4.36
N LEU A 64 -4.21 4.41 4.48
CA LEU A 64 -3.14 4.85 3.58
C LEU A 64 -1.92 3.92 3.62
N ARG A 65 -1.51 3.44 4.81
CA ARG A 65 -0.44 2.44 4.91
C ARG A 65 -0.79 1.16 4.16
N SER A 66 -2.05 0.71 4.22
CA SER A 66 -2.50 -0.45 3.45
C SER A 66 -2.44 -0.17 1.95
N SER A 67 -2.89 1.00 1.49
CA SER A 67 -2.81 1.38 0.08
C SER A 67 -1.36 1.41 -0.41
N ILE A 68 -0.43 1.99 0.37
CA ILE A 68 0.99 2.01 0.03
C ILE A 68 1.55 0.58 -0.09
N ARG A 69 1.14 -0.34 0.80
CA ARG A 69 1.55 -1.74 0.72
C ARG A 69 1.03 -2.44 -0.53
N LEU A 70 -0.20 -2.16 -0.94
CA LEU A 70 -0.77 -2.70 -2.17
C LEU A 70 0.02 -2.20 -3.38
N SER A 71 0.28 -0.89 -3.49
CA SER A 71 1.09 -0.34 -4.60
C SER A 71 2.54 -0.84 -4.57
N ALA A 72 3.08 -1.13 -3.39
CA ALA A 72 4.41 -1.74 -3.28
C ALA A 72 4.43 -3.19 -3.76
N GLU A 73 3.31 -3.92 -3.64
CA GLU A 73 3.19 -5.28 -4.19
C GLU A 73 3.30 -5.28 -5.71
N ASP A 74 2.79 -4.25 -6.40
CA ASP A 74 2.94 -4.11 -7.85
C ASP A 74 4.42 -4.02 -8.27
N ILE A 75 5.25 -3.32 -7.48
CA ILE A 75 6.71 -3.28 -7.69
C ILE A 75 7.32 -4.67 -7.46
N ILE A 76 6.90 -5.36 -6.39
CA ILE A 76 7.39 -6.69 -6.05
C ILE A 76 7.03 -7.69 -7.15
N GLU A 77 5.83 -7.60 -7.72
CA GLU A 77 5.36 -8.48 -8.79
C GLU A 77 6.21 -8.34 -10.05
N VAL A 78 6.55 -7.11 -10.46
CA VAL A 78 7.45 -6.91 -11.61
C VAL A 78 8.83 -7.50 -11.35
N LEU A 79 9.38 -7.30 -10.14
CA LEU A 79 10.66 -7.88 -9.75
C LEU A 79 10.63 -9.41 -9.71
N ARG A 80 9.52 -9.99 -9.23
CA ARG A 80 9.28 -11.43 -9.18
C ARG A 80 9.19 -12.02 -10.59
N SER A 81 8.44 -11.39 -11.48
CA SER A 81 8.33 -11.78 -12.89
C SER A 81 9.69 -11.78 -13.60
N TYR A 82 10.55 -10.80 -13.30
CA TYR A 82 11.90 -10.77 -13.84
C TYR A 82 12.80 -11.88 -13.27
N GLU A 83 12.76 -12.10 -11.95
CA GLU A 83 13.53 -13.16 -11.30
C GLU A 83 13.09 -14.56 -11.78
N GLU A 84 11.78 -14.78 -11.95
CA GLU A 84 11.21 -15.99 -12.53
C GLU A 84 11.67 -16.17 -13.97
N PHE A 85 11.67 -15.11 -14.79
CA PHE A 85 12.23 -15.18 -16.14
C PHE A 85 13.70 -15.61 -16.15
N LEU A 86 14.52 -15.17 -15.19
CA LEU A 86 15.94 -15.54 -15.11
C LEU A 86 16.20 -16.94 -14.55
N SER A 87 15.41 -17.37 -13.56
CA SER A 87 15.70 -18.56 -12.76
C SER A 87 14.78 -19.75 -13.05
N SER A 88 13.66 -19.54 -13.74
CA SER A 88 12.70 -20.60 -14.03
C SER A 88 13.32 -21.70 -14.90
N SER A 89 13.05 -22.93 -14.50
CA SER A 89 13.35 -24.17 -15.22
C SER A 89 12.15 -24.68 -16.02
N GLU A 90 11.07 -23.91 -16.07
CA GLU A 90 9.91 -24.26 -16.89
C GLU A 90 10.31 -24.23 -18.38
N PRO A 91 9.97 -25.26 -19.18
CA PRO A 91 10.41 -25.37 -20.57
C PRO A 91 10.06 -24.16 -21.43
N THR A 92 8.86 -23.61 -21.24
CA THR A 92 8.33 -22.44 -21.95
C THR A 92 9.13 -21.18 -21.64
N VAL A 93 9.48 -20.96 -20.37
CA VAL A 93 10.26 -19.79 -19.92
C VAL A 93 11.74 -19.95 -20.31
N ALA A 94 12.28 -21.16 -20.24
CA ALA A 94 13.64 -21.45 -20.68
C ALA A 94 13.82 -21.27 -22.19
N GLU A 95 12.83 -21.69 -22.99
CA GLU A 95 12.77 -21.46 -24.43
C GLU A 95 12.62 -19.96 -24.75
N ASP A 96 11.72 -19.24 -24.07
CA ASP A 96 11.58 -17.79 -24.25
C ASP A 96 12.88 -17.04 -23.92
N ARG A 97 13.56 -17.43 -22.83
CA ARG A 97 14.86 -16.86 -22.44
C ARG A 97 15.96 -17.18 -23.45
N GLY A 98 16.01 -18.40 -23.99
CA GLY A 98 17.07 -18.82 -24.91
C GLY A 98 16.88 -18.33 -26.35
N GLU A 99 15.67 -18.48 -26.88
CA GLU A 99 15.39 -18.31 -28.31
C GLU A 99 14.79 -16.92 -28.61
N HIS A 100 13.88 -16.45 -27.77
CA HIS A 100 13.08 -15.27 -28.08
C HIS A 100 13.63 -13.98 -27.46
N ARG A 101 14.19 -14.05 -26.25
CA ARG A 101 14.61 -12.89 -25.45
C ARG A 101 15.95 -13.06 -24.71
N PRO A 102 17.02 -13.53 -25.37
CA PRO A 102 18.31 -13.74 -24.69
C PRO A 102 18.91 -12.45 -24.11
N ALA A 103 18.63 -11.29 -24.73
CA ALA A 103 19.13 -9.99 -24.27
C ALA A 103 18.67 -9.59 -22.86
N LEU A 104 17.56 -10.14 -22.34
CA LEU A 104 17.10 -9.87 -20.96
C LEU A 104 17.88 -10.63 -19.90
N ALA A 105 18.59 -11.69 -20.29
CA ALA A 105 19.45 -12.47 -19.42
C ALA A 105 20.92 -12.00 -19.45
N ASP A 106 21.25 -11.07 -20.34
CA ASP A 106 22.59 -10.50 -20.48
C ASP A 106 22.68 -9.14 -19.77
N PRO A 107 23.40 -9.02 -18.64
CA PRO A 107 23.52 -7.76 -17.90
C PRO A 107 24.22 -6.64 -18.67
N ASP A 108 25.06 -6.99 -19.65
CA ASP A 108 25.91 -6.06 -20.39
C ASP A 108 25.29 -5.66 -21.75
N CYS A 109 23.97 -5.85 -21.91
CA CYS A 109 23.26 -5.48 -23.13
C CYS A 109 23.33 -3.97 -23.42
N ASP A 110 23.87 -3.58 -24.58
CA ASP A 110 24.00 -2.19 -25.04
C ASP A 110 22.68 -1.51 -25.45
N ASP A 111 21.55 -2.21 -25.39
CA ASP A 111 20.26 -1.64 -25.79
C ASP A 111 19.68 -0.73 -24.69
N ALA A 112 19.40 0.52 -25.05
CA ALA A 112 18.97 1.55 -24.11
C ALA A 112 17.69 1.21 -23.33
N GLU A 113 16.71 0.54 -23.93
CA GLU A 113 15.46 0.18 -23.22
C GLU A 113 15.72 -0.93 -22.18
N ILE A 114 16.57 -1.90 -22.53
CA ILE A 114 16.93 -3.02 -21.65
C ILE A 114 17.83 -2.54 -20.52
N ALA A 115 18.85 -1.74 -20.83
CA ALA A 115 19.77 -1.15 -19.85
C ALA A 115 19.03 -0.23 -18.85
N ALA A 116 18.03 0.53 -19.31
CA ALA A 116 17.20 1.35 -18.42
C ALA A 116 16.44 0.50 -17.38
N PHE A 117 15.89 -0.64 -17.80
CA PHE A 117 15.26 -1.58 -16.88
C PHE A 117 16.26 -2.17 -15.87
N PHE A 118 17.43 -2.62 -16.33
CA PHE A 118 18.48 -3.14 -15.43
C PHE A 118 18.99 -2.11 -14.43
N CYS A 119 19.04 -0.82 -14.80
CA CYS A 119 19.35 0.25 -13.87
C CYS A 119 18.24 0.47 -12.83
N ALA A 120 16.97 0.32 -13.23
CA ALA A 120 15.81 0.53 -12.38
C ALA A 120 15.61 -0.59 -11.34
N VAL A 121 15.89 -1.85 -11.69
CA VAL A 121 15.74 -3.01 -10.78
C VAL A 121 16.42 -2.83 -9.40
N PRO A 122 17.74 -2.52 -9.30
CA PRO A 122 18.38 -2.32 -8.01
C PRO A 122 17.88 -1.06 -7.30
N ALA A 123 17.44 -0.03 -8.03
CA ALA A 123 16.82 1.15 -7.44
C ALA A 123 15.47 0.82 -6.79
N ALA A 124 14.64 0.02 -7.45
CA ALA A 124 13.37 -0.48 -6.93
C ALA A 124 13.56 -1.36 -5.68
N LYS A 125 14.52 -2.30 -5.72
CA LYS A 125 14.87 -3.12 -4.54
C LYS A 125 15.25 -2.25 -3.33
N ARG A 126 16.11 -1.24 -3.52
CA ARG A 126 16.49 -0.30 -2.46
C ARG A 126 15.31 0.55 -1.96
N TYR A 127 14.41 0.93 -2.87
CA TYR A 127 13.20 1.67 -2.51
C TYR A 127 12.32 0.86 -1.55
N LEU A 128 12.02 -0.40 -1.90
CA LEU A 128 11.21 -1.30 -1.06
C LEU A 128 11.81 -1.50 0.33
N THR A 129 13.13 -1.73 0.43
CA THR A 129 13.80 -1.85 1.75
C THR A 129 13.61 -0.58 2.60
N ARG A 130 13.70 0.61 1.99
CA ARG A 130 13.50 1.89 2.70
C ARG A 130 12.03 2.16 3.00
N LEU A 131 11.12 1.68 2.17
CA LEU A 131 9.68 1.85 2.32
C LEU A 131 9.18 1.16 3.60
N ASP A 132 9.59 -0.08 3.86
CA ASP A 132 9.19 -0.80 5.07
C ASP A 132 9.62 -0.05 6.34
N TYR A 133 10.84 0.48 6.36
CA TYR A 133 11.32 1.32 7.47
C TYR A 133 10.49 2.59 7.64
N ARG A 134 10.12 3.27 6.55
CA ARG A 134 9.29 4.49 6.59
C ARG A 134 7.89 4.21 7.10
N LEU A 135 7.25 3.12 6.65
CA LEU A 135 5.89 2.75 7.04
C LEU A 135 5.74 2.43 8.53
N ARG A 136 6.81 1.92 9.17
CA ARG A 136 6.86 1.66 10.61
C ARG A 136 6.96 2.92 11.46
N ARG A 137 7.39 4.06 10.90
CA ARG A 137 7.48 5.33 11.63
C ARG A 137 6.11 6.00 11.73
N ARG A 138 5.93 6.81 12.78
CA ARG A 138 4.78 7.71 12.86
C ARG A 138 4.94 8.80 11.80
N MET A 139 4.02 8.82 10.85
CA MET A 139 3.94 9.81 9.78
C MET A 139 2.56 10.45 9.83
N THR A 140 2.47 11.70 9.39
CA THR A 140 1.19 12.39 9.20
C THR A 140 0.47 11.86 7.96
N VAL A 141 -0.85 12.07 7.88
CA VAL A 141 -1.68 11.67 6.73
C VAL A 141 -1.11 12.22 5.41
N GLY A 142 -0.82 13.51 5.31
CA GLY A 142 -0.26 14.10 4.08
C GLY A 142 1.12 13.56 3.69
N GLN A 143 1.94 13.15 4.66
CA GLN A 143 3.21 12.46 4.37
C GLN A 143 2.99 11.05 3.81
N LEU A 144 1.95 10.35 4.28
CA LEU A 144 1.56 9.04 3.75
C LEU A 144 0.96 9.18 2.35
N GLU A 145 0.14 10.18 2.07
CA GLU A 145 -0.38 10.47 0.72
C GLU A 145 0.75 10.74 -0.27
N THR A 146 1.73 11.58 0.11
CA THR A 146 2.90 11.85 -0.73
C THR A 146 3.70 10.57 -1.00
N LEU A 147 3.83 9.72 0.03
CA LEU A 147 4.52 8.43 -0.11
C LEU A 147 3.74 7.45 -0.99
N LEU A 148 2.41 7.46 -0.93
CA LEU A 148 1.53 6.67 -1.81
C LEU A 148 1.72 7.09 -3.26
N GLN A 149 1.59 8.38 -3.57
CA GLN A 149 1.79 8.91 -4.93
C GLN A 149 3.16 8.56 -5.50
N LEU A 150 4.21 8.69 -4.68
CA LEU A 150 5.55 8.29 -5.08
C LEU A 150 5.66 6.77 -5.33
N THR A 151 5.00 5.95 -4.50
CA THR A 151 5.01 4.48 -4.69
C THR A 151 4.27 4.10 -5.96
N ASP A 152 3.11 4.69 -6.22
CA ASP A 152 2.31 4.47 -7.42
C ASP A 152 3.11 4.85 -8.68
N GLN A 153 3.73 6.02 -8.67
CA GLN A 153 4.57 6.48 -9.78
C GLN A 153 5.71 5.48 -10.05
N ARG A 154 6.39 5.01 -9.00
CA ARG A 154 7.49 4.05 -9.14
C ARG A 154 7.04 2.68 -9.64
N ALA A 155 5.85 2.23 -9.24
CA ALA A 155 5.25 1.00 -9.72
C ALA A 155 4.98 1.08 -11.23
N VAL A 156 4.34 2.18 -11.68
CA VAL A 156 4.07 2.43 -13.10
C VAL A 156 5.37 2.53 -13.90
N GLU A 157 6.32 3.36 -13.47
CA GLU A 157 7.62 3.51 -14.14
C GLU A 157 8.33 2.17 -14.34
N LEU A 158 8.39 1.33 -13.29
CA LEU A 158 9.06 0.04 -13.37
C LEU A 158 8.33 -0.95 -14.29
N ALA A 159 6.98 -0.98 -14.23
CA ALA A 159 6.17 -1.82 -15.09
C ALA A 159 6.30 -1.43 -16.57
N GLU A 160 6.33 -0.13 -16.87
CA GLU A 160 6.54 0.38 -18.22
C GLU A 160 7.91 -0.03 -18.76
N LEU A 161 8.97 0.16 -17.97
CA LEU A 161 10.33 -0.25 -18.33
C LEU A 161 10.42 -1.76 -18.57
N TRP A 162 9.80 -2.57 -17.71
CA TRP A 162 9.75 -4.02 -17.91
C TRP A 162 9.07 -4.40 -19.23
N SER A 163 7.92 -3.79 -19.52
CA SER A 163 7.18 -4.05 -20.74
C SER A 163 7.97 -3.62 -21.99
N ALA A 164 8.67 -2.48 -21.92
CA ALA A 164 9.50 -1.95 -23.00
C ALA A 164 10.69 -2.87 -23.26
N ALA A 165 11.43 -3.23 -22.21
CA ALA A 165 12.55 -4.16 -22.28
C ALA A 165 12.15 -5.51 -22.89
N ARG A 166 11.00 -6.10 -22.50
CA ARG A 166 10.49 -7.35 -23.09
C ARG A 166 10.15 -7.22 -24.57
N ARG A 167 9.44 -6.15 -24.96
CA ARG A 167 9.14 -5.90 -26.38
C ARG A 167 10.42 -5.71 -27.19
N ARG A 168 11.40 -5.02 -26.62
CA ARG A 168 12.67 -4.77 -27.27
C ARG A 168 13.53 -6.02 -27.42
N ALA A 169 13.64 -6.81 -26.37
CA ALA A 169 14.32 -8.09 -26.41
C ALA A 169 13.71 -9.04 -27.45
N LEU A 170 12.38 -9.07 -27.55
CA LEU A 170 11.69 -9.85 -28.59
C LEU A 170 12.03 -9.35 -30.01
N ARG A 171 12.13 -8.02 -30.22
CA ARG A 171 12.53 -7.43 -31.51
C ARG A 171 13.99 -7.72 -31.85
N LEU A 172 14.87 -7.78 -30.85
CA LEU A 172 16.27 -8.16 -31.04
C LEU A 172 16.37 -9.66 -31.38
N GLY A 173 15.59 -10.51 -30.70
CA GLY A 173 15.53 -11.95 -30.93
C GLY A 173 16.91 -12.61 -31.00
N GLY A 174 17.03 -13.67 -31.81
CA GLY A 174 18.30 -14.34 -32.07
C GLY A 174 19.35 -13.48 -32.82
N ASN A 175 19.00 -12.31 -33.34
CA ASN A 175 19.99 -11.40 -33.96
C ASN A 175 20.91 -10.74 -32.93
N TYR A 176 20.51 -10.72 -31.65
CA TYR A 176 21.36 -10.33 -30.53
C TYR A 176 22.62 -11.19 -30.45
N GLN A 177 22.45 -12.52 -30.51
CA GLN A 177 23.54 -13.48 -30.40
C GLN A 177 24.57 -13.35 -31.54
N LYS A 178 24.12 -12.97 -32.75
CA LYS A 178 25.02 -12.75 -33.91
C LYS A 178 25.89 -11.48 -33.81
N ARG A 179 25.55 -10.56 -32.91
CA ARG A 179 26.26 -9.29 -32.73
C ARG A 179 27.21 -9.31 -31.54
N ALA A 180 26.97 -10.23 -30.59
CA ALA A 180 27.82 -10.49 -29.44
C ALA A 180 28.94 -11.53 -29.71
N SER A 181 28.87 -12.24 -30.84
CA SER A 181 29.90 -13.17 -31.36
C SER A 181 30.84 -12.50 -32.35
#